data_AF-A0AAN0SC08-F1
#
_entry.id   AF-A0AAN0SC08-F1
#
_cell.length_a   1.000
_cell.length_b   1.000
_cell.length_c   1.000
_cell.angle_alpha   90.00
_cell.angle_beta   90.00
_cell.angle_gamma   90.00
#
_symmetry.space_group_name_H-M   'P 1'
#
loop_
_entity.id
_entity.type
_entity.pdbx_description
1 polymer ?
#
loop_
_entity_poly.entity_id
_entity_poly.type
_entity_poly.pdbx_seq_one_letter_code
_entity_poly.pdbx_strand_id
1 'polypeptide(L)'
;MTYKKERKCNFRITEVLKSQRNRIASSLNWAVLVSTMLSSQAVLSSENIGAKQSIIQAVEADFRQQVQTQADNRQWGDYQLDYDIRVPAAAEHLPICPKPLNISGIDNKVLPVGNLKRAVSCDVPSANWRINVAIKSALTLNVVVTKTGINRDQAISPMNLKLEKRTLSREQDFFTQLSQVSGMVASRRIRSGQILDPRKLESTPLVAKGNQVVITASKNGFTASTKGVALEQGTRGEQIDVQNSSSGKVIKAVVTGLNQVQTQF
;
A
#
# COMPACT_ATOMS: atom_id res chain seq x y z
N MET A 1 -25.95 60.97 2.76
CA MET A 1 -26.90 61.06 1.63
C MET A 1 -26.43 60.07 0.58
N THR A 2 -27.15 59.07 0.10
CA THR A 2 -28.51 58.60 0.34
C THR A 2 -28.53 57.15 -0.16
N TYR A 3 -29.18 56.29 0.61
CA TYR A 3 -29.32 54.85 0.43
C TYR A 3 -30.40 54.55 -0.63
N LYS A 4 -30.23 53.50 -1.46
CA LYS A 4 -31.41 52.80 -2.00
C LYS A 4 -31.19 51.30 -2.19
N LYS A 5 -32.01 50.60 -1.41
CA LYS A 5 -32.25 49.16 -1.25
C LYS A 5 -33.55 48.87 -1.98
N GLU A 6 -33.59 47.88 -2.87
CA GLU A 6 -34.85 47.29 -3.31
C GLU A 6 -34.77 45.76 -3.21
N ARG A 7 -35.52 45.24 -2.23
CA ARG A 7 -35.93 43.84 -2.09
C ARG A 7 -37.18 43.65 -2.95
N LYS A 8 -37.31 42.49 -3.61
CA LYS A 8 -38.61 42.02 -4.09
C LYS A 8 -39.27 41.11 -3.05
N CYS A 9 -40.50 41.48 -2.71
CA CYS A 9 -41.47 40.69 -1.96
C CYS A 9 -42.06 39.61 -2.86
N ASN A 10 -42.24 38.39 -2.35
CA ASN A 10 -43.54 37.74 -2.31
C ASN A 10 -43.49 36.57 -1.31
N PHE A 11 -44.56 36.49 -0.54
CA PHE A 11 -44.67 35.97 0.80
C PHE A 11 -45.90 35.07 0.86
N ARG A 12 -45.76 33.87 1.42
CA ARG A 12 -46.76 32.99 2.07
C ARG A 12 -46.03 31.68 2.41
N ILE A 13 -45.74 31.27 3.65
CA ILE A 13 -46.56 31.05 4.86
C ILE A 13 -47.81 30.24 4.48
N THR A 14 -48.04 28.99 4.87
CA THR A 14 -47.77 28.17 6.08
C THR A 14 -48.02 26.70 5.65
N GLU A 15 -47.41 25.67 6.23
CA GLU A 15 -48.06 24.91 7.31
C GLU A 15 -47.03 24.08 8.07
N VAL A 16 -47.05 24.26 9.38
CA VAL A 16 -46.38 23.44 10.39
C VAL A 16 -47.43 22.47 10.92
N LEU A 17 -47.30 21.18 10.65
CA LEU A 17 -48.09 20.16 11.34
C LEU A 17 -47.36 19.74 12.62
N LYS A 18 -47.85 20.33 13.71
CA LYS A 18 -47.47 20.10 15.09
C LYS A 18 -48.15 18.83 15.61
N SER A 19 -47.31 17.93 16.14
CA SER A 19 -47.50 17.16 17.38
C SER A 19 -48.92 16.91 17.87
N GLN A 20 -49.31 15.63 17.91
CA GLN A 20 -50.23 15.15 18.95
C GLN A 20 -49.59 14.02 19.75
N ARG A 21 -49.46 14.34 21.04
CA ARG A 21 -49.07 13.51 22.17
C ARG A 21 -50.37 12.93 22.74
N ASN A 22 -50.56 11.61 22.68
CA ASN A 22 -51.63 10.95 23.42
C ASN A 22 -51.03 10.08 24.53
N ARG A 23 -51.34 10.45 25.77
CA ARG A 23 -51.25 9.60 26.97
C ARG A 23 -52.69 9.29 27.38
N ILE A 24 -53.06 8.01 27.41
CA ILE A 24 -54.18 7.51 28.22
C ILE A 24 -53.68 6.25 28.94
N ALA A 25 -54.12 6.13 30.19
CA ALA A 25 -53.67 5.22 31.22
C ALA A 25 -54.34 3.82 31.16
N SER A 26 -53.71 2.90 31.90
CA SER A 26 -54.28 1.78 32.68
C SER A 26 -55.38 0.90 32.07
N SER A 27 -55.16 -0.42 32.01
CA SER A 27 -55.51 -1.38 33.08
C SER A 27 -55.43 -2.82 32.59
N LEU A 28 -55.22 -3.73 33.54
CA LEU A 28 -55.16 -5.20 33.48
C LEU A 28 -56.12 -5.88 32.48
N ASN A 29 -55.65 -6.91 31.75
CA ASN A 29 -55.96 -8.33 31.98
C ASN A 29 -55.56 -9.26 30.81
N TRP A 30 -55.04 -10.43 31.19
CA TRP A 30 -55.06 -11.75 30.53
C TRP A 30 -55.36 -11.88 29.01
N ALA A 31 -54.45 -12.50 28.28
CA ALA A 31 -54.65 -13.86 27.73
C ALA A 31 -53.42 -14.33 26.93
N VAL A 32 -53.06 -15.59 27.15
CA VAL A 32 -52.00 -16.35 26.48
C VAL A 32 -52.33 -16.52 24.99
N LEU A 33 -51.42 -16.14 24.09
CA LEU A 33 -51.38 -16.65 22.72
C LEU A 33 -49.94 -16.97 22.33
N VAL A 34 -49.71 -18.26 22.12
CA VAL A 34 -48.49 -18.90 21.64
C VAL A 34 -48.12 -18.30 20.29
N SER A 35 -47.09 -17.45 20.25
CA SER A 35 -46.51 -16.99 18.98
C SER A 35 -45.50 -18.04 18.53
N THR A 36 -45.89 -18.78 17.50
CA THR A 36 -45.03 -19.72 16.77
C THR A 36 -43.83 -18.98 16.21
N MET A 37 -42.63 -19.30 16.71
CA MET A 37 -41.38 -18.94 16.06
C MET A 37 -41.33 -19.63 14.67
N LEU A 38 -41.68 -18.90 13.61
CA LEU A 38 -41.22 -19.23 12.27
C LEU A 38 -39.74 -18.87 12.19
N SER A 39 -38.88 -19.80 12.58
CA SER A 39 -37.48 -19.79 12.18
C SER A 39 -37.43 -19.99 10.67
N SER A 40 -37.35 -18.88 9.93
CA SER A 40 -36.96 -18.90 8.52
C SER A 40 -35.51 -19.35 8.46
N GLN A 41 -35.30 -20.66 8.33
CA GLN A 41 -34.01 -21.19 7.94
C GLN A 41 -33.78 -20.73 6.50
N ALA A 42 -32.94 -19.71 6.32
CA ALA A 42 -32.37 -19.42 5.02
C ALA A 42 -31.52 -20.62 4.62
N VAL A 43 -32.10 -21.51 3.81
CA VAL A 43 -31.36 -22.58 3.14
C VAL A 43 -30.40 -21.87 2.19
N LEU A 44 -29.11 -21.80 2.56
CA LEU A 44 -28.04 -21.46 1.63
C LEU A 44 -28.00 -22.59 0.59
N SER A 45 -28.71 -22.42 -0.51
CA SER A 45 -28.61 -23.31 -1.66
C SER A 45 -27.18 -23.20 -2.20
N SER A 46 -26.37 -24.23 -2.02
CA SER A 46 -25.15 -24.39 -2.81
C SER A 46 -25.57 -24.67 -4.25
N GLU A 47 -25.61 -23.64 -5.09
CA GLU A 47 -25.68 -23.86 -6.52
C GLU A 47 -24.46 -24.71 -6.92
N ASN A 48 -24.70 -25.80 -7.65
CA ASN A 48 -23.63 -26.64 -8.18
C ASN A 48 -22.93 -25.88 -9.31
N ILE A 49 -21.99 -25.03 -8.92
CA ILE A 49 -21.18 -24.23 -9.83
C ILE A 49 -20.19 -25.18 -10.54
N GLY A 50 -20.19 -25.19 -11.87
CA GLY A 50 -19.27 -26.01 -12.66
C GLY A 50 -17.79 -25.71 -12.39
N ALA A 51 -16.89 -26.67 -12.67
CA ALA A 51 -15.47 -26.58 -12.32
C ALA A 51 -14.78 -25.30 -12.83
N LYS A 52 -15.04 -24.90 -14.08
CA LYS A 52 -14.52 -23.64 -14.65
C LYS A 52 -14.90 -22.41 -13.82
N GLN A 53 -16.17 -22.31 -13.41
CA GLN A 53 -16.65 -21.16 -12.65
C GLN A 53 -16.11 -21.17 -11.21
N SER A 54 -15.96 -22.35 -10.61
CA SER A 54 -15.28 -22.52 -9.31
C SER A 54 -13.82 -22.06 -9.38
N ILE A 55 -13.09 -22.40 -10.47
CA ILE A 55 -11.72 -21.94 -10.71
C ILE A 55 -11.67 -20.40 -10.84
N ILE A 56 -12.58 -19.79 -11.61
CA ILE A 56 -12.63 -18.33 -11.77
C ILE A 56 -12.80 -17.66 -10.40
N GLN A 57 -13.79 -18.09 -9.61
CA GLN A 57 -14.09 -17.51 -8.30
C GLN A 57 -12.93 -17.66 -7.32
N ALA A 58 -12.29 -18.84 -7.27
CA ALA A 58 -11.17 -19.09 -6.38
C ALA A 58 -9.93 -18.26 -6.77
N VAL A 59 -9.61 -18.19 -8.06
CA VAL A 59 -8.48 -17.39 -8.56
C VAL A 59 -8.73 -15.90 -8.36
N GLU A 60 -9.96 -15.43 -8.57
CA GLU A 60 -10.33 -14.05 -8.32
C GLU A 60 -10.18 -13.68 -6.84
N ALA A 61 -10.68 -14.53 -5.93
CA ALA A 61 -10.57 -14.30 -4.50
C ALA A 61 -9.10 -14.26 -4.04
N ASP A 62 -8.28 -15.24 -4.46
CA ASP A 62 -6.84 -15.29 -4.18
C ASP A 62 -6.12 -14.06 -4.72
N PHE A 63 -6.37 -13.70 -5.99
CA PHE A 63 -5.76 -12.55 -6.64
C PHE A 63 -6.10 -11.23 -5.94
N ARG A 64 -7.38 -11.01 -5.58
CA ARG A 64 -7.80 -9.80 -4.85
C ARG A 64 -7.16 -9.72 -3.47
N GLN A 65 -7.04 -10.85 -2.77
CA GLN A 65 -6.36 -10.89 -1.48
C GLN A 65 -4.87 -10.58 -1.59
N GLN A 66 -4.20 -11.09 -2.64
CA GLN A 66 -2.81 -10.77 -2.94
C GLN A 66 -2.63 -9.27 -3.22
N VAL A 67 -3.50 -8.65 -4.01
CA VAL A 67 -3.47 -7.21 -4.31
C VAL A 67 -3.65 -6.40 -3.02
N GLN A 68 -4.63 -6.75 -2.19
CA GLN A 68 -4.88 -6.06 -0.91
C GLN A 68 -3.66 -6.14 0.02
N THR A 69 -3.06 -7.33 0.13
CA THR A 69 -1.85 -7.52 0.96
C THR A 69 -0.68 -6.65 0.48
N GLN A 70 -0.49 -6.53 -0.84
CA GLN A 70 0.52 -5.64 -1.41
C GLN A 70 0.20 -4.17 -1.17
N ALA A 71 -1.08 -3.79 -1.26
CA ALA A 71 -1.54 -2.44 -0.97
C ALA A 71 -1.25 -2.05 0.49
N ASP A 72 -1.55 -2.95 1.43
CA ASP A 72 -1.34 -2.71 2.87
C ASP A 72 0.16 -2.62 3.20
N ASN A 73 0.96 -3.59 2.73
CA ASN A 73 2.41 -3.63 2.98
C ASN A 73 3.14 -2.42 2.40
N ARG A 74 2.69 -1.91 1.25
CA ARG A 74 3.28 -0.75 0.57
C ARG A 74 2.54 0.56 0.88
N GLN A 75 1.54 0.53 1.75
CA GLN A 75 0.73 1.67 2.15
C GLN A 75 0.18 2.46 0.95
N TRP A 76 -0.42 1.74 0.00
CA TRP A 76 -1.15 2.36 -1.09
C TRP A 76 -2.39 3.06 -0.52
N GLY A 77 -2.64 4.28 -0.99
CA GLY A 77 -3.93 4.95 -0.74
C GLY A 77 -5.00 4.40 -1.68
N ASP A 78 -5.89 5.26 -2.16
CA ASP A 78 -6.89 4.86 -3.14
C ASP A 78 -6.25 4.28 -4.41
N TYR A 79 -6.69 3.09 -4.78
CA TYR A 79 -6.28 2.40 -6.01
C TYR A 79 -7.49 1.82 -6.72
N GLN A 80 -7.36 1.68 -8.04
CA GLN A 80 -8.32 0.98 -8.90
C GLN A 80 -7.61 -0.22 -9.52
N LEU A 81 -8.23 -1.38 -9.40
CA LEU A 81 -7.75 -2.63 -9.96
C LEU A 81 -8.63 -3.00 -11.15
N ASP A 82 -8.03 -3.10 -12.33
CA ASP A 82 -8.65 -3.63 -13.54
C ASP A 82 -7.99 -4.97 -13.88
N TYR A 83 -8.80 -6.00 -14.15
CA TYR A 83 -8.29 -7.32 -14.45
C TYR A 83 -9.26 -8.16 -15.29
N ASP A 84 -8.67 -9.08 -16.05
CA ASP A 84 -9.35 -10.08 -16.86
C ASP A 84 -8.72 -11.46 -16.56
N ILE A 85 -9.54 -12.41 -16.09
CA ILE A 85 -9.12 -13.77 -15.77
C ILE A 85 -9.51 -14.68 -16.92
N ARG A 86 -8.50 -15.33 -17.52
CA ARG A 86 -8.69 -16.27 -18.63
C ARG A 86 -8.40 -17.68 -18.17
N VAL A 87 -9.47 -18.45 -18.05
CA VAL A 87 -9.43 -19.89 -17.79
C VAL A 87 -9.54 -20.64 -19.12
N PRO A 88 -8.63 -21.59 -19.43
CA PRO A 88 -8.71 -22.38 -20.66
C PRO A 88 -10.00 -23.20 -20.75
N ALA A 89 -10.48 -23.44 -21.98
CA ALA A 89 -11.70 -24.23 -22.23
C ALA A 89 -11.63 -25.67 -21.66
N ALA A 90 -10.43 -26.23 -21.50
CA ALA A 90 -10.23 -27.53 -20.84
C ALA A 90 -10.85 -27.60 -19.44
N ALA A 91 -11.02 -26.47 -18.75
CA ALA A 91 -11.66 -26.39 -17.44
C ALA A 91 -13.14 -26.80 -17.42
N GLU A 92 -13.83 -26.78 -18.56
CA GLU A 92 -15.25 -27.14 -18.67
C GLU A 92 -15.48 -28.65 -18.45
N HIS A 93 -14.44 -29.45 -18.71
CA HIS A 93 -14.49 -30.91 -18.62
C HIS A 93 -13.81 -31.45 -17.35
N LEU A 94 -13.33 -30.57 -16.47
CA LEU A 94 -12.68 -30.99 -15.23
C LEU A 94 -13.72 -31.43 -14.19
N PRO A 95 -13.43 -32.48 -13.39
CA PRO A 95 -14.26 -32.82 -12.26
C PRO A 95 -14.20 -31.72 -11.19
N ILE A 96 -15.32 -31.46 -10.53
CA ILE A 96 -15.41 -30.47 -9.44
C ILE A 96 -14.49 -30.90 -8.29
N CYS A 97 -13.73 -29.95 -7.75
CA CYS A 97 -12.90 -30.20 -6.59
C CYS A 97 -13.73 -30.12 -5.30
N PRO A 98 -13.80 -31.18 -4.47
CA PRO A 98 -14.54 -31.16 -3.22
C PRO A 98 -13.81 -30.42 -2.07
N LYS A 99 -12.58 -29.95 -2.31
CA LYS A 99 -11.76 -29.19 -1.36
C LYS A 99 -11.37 -27.83 -1.96
N PRO A 100 -10.92 -26.87 -1.13
CA PRO A 100 -10.34 -25.63 -1.64
C PRO A 100 -9.20 -25.91 -2.61
N LEU A 101 -9.19 -25.18 -3.72
CA LEU A 101 -8.17 -25.30 -4.77
C LEU A 101 -6.82 -24.80 -4.25
N ASN A 102 -5.74 -25.48 -4.66
CA ASN A 102 -4.39 -25.02 -4.42
C ASN A 102 -3.97 -24.06 -5.54
N ILE A 103 -3.65 -22.82 -5.19
CA ILE A 103 -3.32 -21.76 -6.15
C ILE A 103 -1.90 -21.28 -5.86
N SER A 104 -1.07 -21.24 -6.91
CA SER A 104 0.31 -20.76 -6.81
C SER A 104 0.66 -19.84 -7.97
N GLY A 105 1.36 -18.73 -7.69
CA GLY A 105 1.95 -17.87 -8.71
C GLY A 105 3.21 -18.50 -9.29
N ILE A 106 3.32 -18.54 -10.62
CA ILE A 106 4.49 -19.09 -11.33
C ILE A 106 5.20 -18.03 -12.19
N ASP A 107 4.85 -16.76 -12.02
CA ASP A 107 5.36 -15.63 -12.81
C ASP A 107 6.51 -14.86 -12.13
N ASN A 108 6.84 -15.18 -10.87
CA ASN A 108 7.88 -14.53 -10.06
C ASN A 108 7.78 -13.00 -10.00
N LYS A 109 6.57 -12.45 -10.12
CA LYS A 109 6.36 -11.00 -10.01
C LYS A 109 6.03 -10.60 -8.59
N VAL A 110 6.63 -9.50 -8.15
CA VAL A 110 6.34 -8.91 -6.85
C VAL A 110 5.05 -8.10 -6.92
N LEU A 111 4.87 -7.32 -8.00
CA LEU A 111 3.66 -6.55 -8.22
C LEU A 111 2.61 -7.35 -9.01
N PRO A 112 1.33 -7.31 -8.60
CA PRO A 112 0.24 -8.04 -9.26
C PRO A 112 -0.26 -7.31 -10.53
N VAL A 113 0.65 -6.97 -11.46
CA VAL A 113 0.36 -6.22 -12.71
C VAL A 113 0.87 -6.91 -13.98
N GLY A 114 0.19 -6.62 -15.09
CA GLY A 114 0.49 -7.13 -16.42
C GLY A 114 -0.06 -8.54 -16.62
N ASN A 115 0.66 -9.34 -17.40
CA ASN A 115 0.28 -10.75 -17.61
C ASN A 115 0.83 -11.60 -16.47
N LEU A 116 -0.06 -12.22 -15.71
CA LEU A 116 0.21 -13.09 -14.56
C LEU A 116 -0.23 -14.51 -14.89
N LYS A 117 0.41 -15.49 -14.23
CA LYS A 117 0.09 -16.91 -14.38
C LYS A 117 -0.12 -17.54 -13.02
N ARG A 118 -1.27 -18.20 -12.86
CA ARG A 118 -1.61 -18.98 -11.66
C ARG A 118 -1.73 -20.44 -12.06
N ALA A 119 -1.03 -21.30 -11.34
CA ALA A 119 -1.24 -22.72 -11.45
C ALA A 119 -2.23 -23.14 -10.37
N VAL A 120 -3.33 -23.74 -10.81
CA VAL A 120 -4.45 -24.16 -9.98
C VAL A 120 -4.50 -25.68 -9.99
N SER A 121 -4.48 -26.31 -8.82
CA SER A 121 -4.64 -27.76 -8.70
C SER A 121 -5.72 -28.17 -7.71
N CYS A 122 -6.30 -29.32 -7.99
CA CYS A 122 -7.08 -30.10 -7.04
C CYS A 122 -6.32 -31.40 -6.80
N ASP A 123 -5.93 -31.64 -5.55
CA ASP A 123 -5.05 -32.74 -5.17
C ASP A 123 -5.82 -33.72 -4.26
N VAL A 124 -6.93 -34.28 -4.77
CA VAL A 124 -7.73 -35.28 -4.04
C VAL A 124 -7.97 -36.54 -4.89
N PRO A 125 -8.20 -37.71 -4.27
CA PRO A 125 -8.38 -38.96 -5.03
C PRO A 125 -9.53 -38.94 -6.04
N SER A 126 -10.63 -38.22 -5.75
CA SER A 126 -11.78 -38.11 -6.64
C SER A 126 -11.64 -37.06 -7.76
N ALA A 127 -10.64 -36.18 -7.66
CA ALA A 127 -10.36 -35.12 -8.62
C ALA A 127 -8.88 -34.73 -8.49
N ASN A 128 -8.05 -35.25 -9.40
CA ASN A 128 -6.62 -34.98 -9.46
C ASN A 128 -6.28 -34.31 -10.79
N TRP A 129 -6.13 -32.99 -10.78
CA TRP A 129 -5.85 -32.22 -12.00
C TRP A 129 -5.11 -30.93 -11.66
N ARG A 130 -4.43 -30.39 -12.68
CA ARG A 130 -3.76 -29.10 -12.64
C ARG A 130 -4.03 -28.32 -13.92
N ILE A 131 -4.29 -27.03 -13.80
CA ILE A 131 -4.53 -26.14 -14.93
C ILE A 131 -3.86 -24.78 -14.69
N ASN A 132 -3.39 -24.15 -15.77
CA ASN A 132 -2.83 -22.81 -15.71
C ASN A 132 -3.88 -21.78 -16.11
N VAL A 133 -4.08 -20.79 -15.26
CA VAL A 133 -4.98 -19.65 -15.45
C VAL A 133 -4.14 -18.40 -15.70
N ALA A 134 -4.50 -17.62 -16.70
CA ALA A 134 -3.85 -16.35 -16.98
C ALA A 134 -4.68 -15.19 -16.42
N ILE A 135 -4.03 -14.19 -15.83
CA ILE A 135 -4.68 -12.95 -15.41
C ILE A 135 -3.98 -11.80 -16.12
N LYS A 136 -4.73 -10.95 -16.80
CA LYS A 136 -4.21 -9.67 -17.30
C LYS A 136 -4.70 -8.58 -16.38
N SER A 137 -3.80 -7.91 -15.66
CA SER A 137 -4.16 -6.89 -14.67
C SER A 137 -3.46 -5.56 -14.89
N ALA A 138 -4.10 -4.49 -14.45
CA ALA A 138 -3.54 -3.15 -14.37
C ALA A 138 -4.00 -2.45 -13.08
N LEU A 139 -3.08 -1.72 -12.44
CA LEU A 139 -3.36 -0.95 -11.24
C LEU A 139 -3.30 0.54 -11.54
N THR A 140 -4.33 1.30 -11.20
CA THR A 140 -4.33 2.76 -11.30
C THR A 140 -4.34 3.37 -9.91
N LEU A 141 -3.29 4.13 -9.58
CA LEU A 141 -3.12 4.76 -8.28
C LEU A 141 -2.26 6.02 -8.37
N ASN A 142 -2.28 6.83 -7.32
CA ASN A 142 -1.40 8.00 -7.22
C ASN A 142 0.04 7.54 -7.01
N VAL A 143 0.94 7.98 -7.90
CA VAL A 143 2.37 7.74 -7.80
C VAL A 143 3.15 9.05 -7.89
N VAL A 144 4.36 9.06 -7.35
CA VAL A 144 5.27 10.20 -7.45
C VAL A 144 5.83 10.28 -8.86
N VAL A 145 5.61 11.43 -9.49
CA VAL A 145 6.06 11.76 -10.86
C VAL A 145 6.90 13.02 -10.83
N THR A 146 7.93 13.07 -11.66
CA THR A 146 8.75 14.27 -11.84
C THR A 146 7.96 15.37 -12.56
N LYS A 147 7.86 16.55 -11.96
CA LYS A 147 7.30 17.76 -12.58
C LYS A 147 8.31 18.41 -13.53
N THR A 148 9.58 18.42 -13.16
CA THR A 148 10.70 19.01 -13.92
C THR A 148 11.79 17.96 -14.17
N GLY A 149 12.72 18.26 -15.07
CA GLY A 149 13.91 17.42 -15.25
C GLY A 149 14.83 17.54 -14.03
N ILE A 150 15.38 16.41 -13.59
CA ILE A 150 16.32 16.32 -12.47
C ILE A 150 17.64 15.77 -13.01
N ASN A 151 18.73 16.49 -12.81
CA ASN A 151 20.05 16.07 -13.27
C ASN A 151 20.66 15.05 -12.31
N ARG A 152 21.70 14.35 -12.76
CA ARG A 152 22.51 13.49 -11.89
C ARG A 152 23.09 14.33 -10.74
N ASP A 153 23.21 13.72 -9.56
CA ASP A 153 23.72 14.30 -8.30
C ASP A 153 22.88 15.46 -7.75
N GLN A 154 21.73 15.75 -8.38
CA GLN A 154 20.80 16.76 -7.90
C GLN A 154 19.92 16.18 -6.78
N ALA A 155 19.79 16.93 -5.69
CA ALA A 155 18.88 16.59 -4.60
C ALA A 155 17.41 16.61 -5.05
N ILE A 156 16.65 15.61 -4.61
CA ILE A 156 15.22 15.51 -4.86
C ILE A 156 14.49 16.52 -3.97
N SER A 157 13.91 17.55 -4.60
CA SER A 157 13.08 18.55 -3.93
C SER A 157 11.60 18.28 -4.18
N PRO A 158 10.71 18.50 -3.21
CA PRO A 158 9.26 18.44 -3.41
C PRO A 158 8.77 19.32 -4.57
N MET A 159 9.45 20.43 -4.88
CA MET A 159 9.10 21.32 -5.99
C MET A 159 9.29 20.67 -7.36
N ASN A 160 10.17 19.66 -7.45
CA ASN A 160 10.45 18.91 -8.68
C ASN A 160 9.46 17.77 -8.89
N LEU A 161 8.53 17.54 -7.96
CA LEU A 161 7.68 16.35 -7.90
C LEU A 161 6.20 16.72 -7.84
N LYS A 162 5.36 15.75 -8.16
CA LYS A 162 3.92 15.78 -7.96
C LYS A 162 3.38 14.36 -7.78
N LEU A 163 2.22 14.24 -7.15
CA LEU A 163 1.43 13.01 -7.20
C LEU A 163 0.53 13.06 -8.44
N GLU A 164 0.50 11.95 -9.18
CA GLU A 164 -0.31 11.83 -10.38
C GLU A 164 -0.89 10.41 -10.46
N LYS A 165 -2.17 10.29 -10.82
CA LYS A 165 -2.77 8.97 -11.10
C LYS A 165 -2.12 8.37 -12.33
N ARG A 166 -1.54 7.18 -12.18
CA ARG A 166 -0.93 6.44 -13.28
C ARG A 166 -1.40 5.00 -13.27
N THR A 167 -1.67 4.49 -14.46
CA THR A 167 -1.97 3.07 -14.69
C THR A 167 -0.68 2.30 -14.89
N LEU A 168 -0.47 1.28 -14.06
CA LEU A 168 0.64 0.35 -14.06
C LEU A 168 0.19 -0.97 -14.66
N SER A 169 0.60 -1.23 -15.90
CA SER A 169 0.36 -2.49 -16.62
C SER A 169 1.60 -3.37 -16.74
N ARG A 170 2.74 -2.89 -16.22
CA ARG A 170 4.01 -3.61 -16.16
C ARG A 170 4.68 -3.37 -14.83
N GLU A 171 5.51 -4.32 -14.43
CA GLU A 171 6.27 -4.22 -13.21
C GLU A 171 7.29 -3.07 -13.30
N GLN A 172 7.19 -2.17 -12.34
CA GLN A 172 8.13 -1.10 -12.10
C GLN A 172 7.93 -0.63 -10.67
N ASP A 173 9.02 -0.26 -10.00
CA ASP A 173 8.95 0.33 -8.67
C ASP A 173 8.56 1.80 -8.75
N PHE A 174 7.88 2.27 -7.72
CA PHE A 174 7.35 3.62 -7.61
C PHE A 174 7.18 4.00 -6.14
N PHE A 175 7.13 5.30 -5.89
CA PHE A 175 6.73 5.87 -4.60
C PHE A 175 5.26 6.31 -4.66
N THR A 176 4.55 6.19 -3.55
CA THR A 176 3.16 6.65 -3.39
C THR A 176 3.07 7.96 -2.62
N GLN A 177 4.13 8.36 -1.91
CA GLN A 177 4.17 9.55 -1.08
C GLN A 177 5.45 10.35 -1.31
N LEU A 178 5.34 11.69 -1.33
CA LEU A 178 6.49 12.58 -1.51
C LEU A 178 7.48 12.54 -0.33
N SER A 179 7.01 12.17 0.86
CA SER A 179 7.84 12.01 2.06
C SER A 179 8.88 10.89 1.91
N GLN A 180 8.58 9.86 1.12
CA GLN A 180 9.45 8.69 0.93
C GLN A 180 10.76 9.01 0.18
N VAL A 181 10.82 10.16 -0.49
CA VAL A 181 11.97 10.56 -1.33
C VAL A 181 12.75 11.75 -0.77
N SER A 182 12.38 12.21 0.43
CA SER A 182 13.09 13.30 1.10
C SER A 182 14.53 12.89 1.44
N GLY A 183 15.49 13.78 1.18
CA GLY A 183 16.90 13.52 1.46
C GLY A 183 17.59 12.55 0.50
N MET A 184 16.95 12.22 -0.63
CA MET A 184 17.57 11.44 -1.71
C MET A 184 18.16 12.35 -2.79
N VAL A 185 19.15 11.82 -3.51
CA VAL A 185 19.77 12.43 -4.70
C VAL A 185 19.54 11.54 -5.91
N ALA A 186 19.48 12.14 -7.10
CA ALA A 186 19.34 11.37 -8.33
C ALA A 186 20.67 10.75 -8.76
N SER A 187 20.75 9.43 -8.85
CA SER A 187 21.96 8.71 -9.31
C SER A 187 22.21 8.86 -10.82
N ARG A 188 21.19 9.27 -11.56
CA ARG A 188 21.22 9.54 -13.00
C ARG A 188 20.17 10.58 -13.38
N ARG A 189 20.31 11.19 -14.55
CA ARG A 189 19.34 12.16 -15.07
C ARG A 189 17.94 11.54 -15.20
N ILE A 190 16.93 12.22 -14.65
CA ILE A 190 15.51 11.86 -14.71
C ILE A 190 14.77 12.94 -15.51
N ARG A 191 14.03 12.54 -16.55
CA ARG A 191 13.25 13.47 -17.37
C ARG A 191 11.95 13.87 -16.65
N SER A 192 11.38 15.02 -17.00
CA SER A 192 10.04 15.42 -16.54
C SER A 192 8.97 14.44 -17.02
N GLY A 193 7.91 14.27 -16.22
CA GLY A 193 6.75 13.42 -16.52
C GLY A 193 6.98 11.92 -16.27
N GLN A 194 8.15 11.52 -15.78
CA GLN A 194 8.47 10.13 -15.47
C GLN A 194 8.02 9.77 -14.06
N ILE A 195 7.54 8.53 -13.90
CA ILE A 195 7.34 7.94 -12.57
C ILE A 195 8.71 7.82 -11.91
N LEU A 196 8.80 8.28 -10.66
CA LEU A 196 10.03 8.26 -9.90
C LEU A 196 10.31 6.84 -9.42
N ASP A 197 11.35 6.23 -10.00
CA ASP A 197 11.77 4.87 -9.73
C ASP A 197 12.87 4.89 -8.64
N PRO A 198 12.71 4.16 -7.52
CA PRO A 198 13.69 4.08 -6.44
C PRO A 198 15.10 3.72 -6.91
N ARG A 199 15.26 2.93 -7.97
CA ARG A 199 16.56 2.53 -8.52
C ARG A 199 17.31 3.67 -9.22
N LYS A 200 16.69 4.85 -9.33
CA LYS A 200 17.31 6.09 -9.85
C LYS A 200 17.72 7.04 -8.74
N LEU A 201 17.49 6.66 -7.48
CA LEU A 201 17.75 7.45 -6.31
C LEU A 201 18.83 6.78 -5.47
N GLU A 202 19.65 7.61 -4.86
CA GLU A 202 20.62 7.22 -3.86
C GLU A 202 20.37 8.07 -2.62
N SER A 203 20.63 7.51 -1.44
CA SER A 203 20.54 8.25 -0.19
C SER A 203 21.66 9.29 -0.13
N THR A 204 21.35 10.50 0.31
CA THR A 204 22.40 11.50 0.55
C THR A 204 23.28 11.03 1.71
N PRO A 205 24.63 11.07 1.59
CA PRO A 205 25.50 10.80 2.70
C PRO A 205 25.22 11.79 3.85
N LEU A 206 24.94 11.27 5.04
CA LEU A 206 24.76 12.07 6.26
C LEU A 206 26.10 12.50 6.86
N VAL A 207 27.16 11.81 6.47
CA VAL A 207 28.54 12.11 6.82
C VAL A 207 29.33 12.10 5.52
N ALA A 208 30.01 13.21 5.19
CA ALA A 208 30.95 13.26 4.09
C ALA A 208 32.38 13.03 4.62
N LYS A 209 33.27 12.53 3.75
CA LYS A 209 34.69 12.41 4.07
C LYS A 209 35.27 13.78 4.45
N GLY A 210 36.01 13.82 5.54
CA GLY A 210 36.60 15.03 6.11
C GLY A 210 35.65 15.81 7.05
N ASN A 211 34.37 15.44 7.14
CA ASN A 211 33.47 16.10 8.09
C ASN A 211 33.90 15.84 9.53
N GLN A 212 33.77 16.87 10.37
CA GLN A 212 33.83 16.69 11.81
C GLN A 212 32.55 16.01 12.30
N VAL A 213 32.71 14.89 12.99
CA VAL A 213 31.61 14.07 13.49
C VAL A 213 31.65 13.93 15.00
N VAL A 214 30.49 13.70 15.60
CA VAL A 214 30.36 13.30 17.00
C VAL A 214 30.28 11.78 17.06
N ILE A 215 31.28 11.17 17.70
CA ILE A 215 31.34 9.74 17.97
C ILE A 215 30.67 9.49 19.31
N THR A 216 29.60 8.71 19.31
CA THR A 216 28.89 8.27 20.53
C THR A 216 29.17 6.81 20.80
N ALA A 217 29.53 6.49 22.04
CA ALA A 217 29.80 5.16 22.53
C ALA A 217 28.79 4.85 23.63
N SER A 218 27.98 3.79 23.48
CA SER A 218 26.98 3.40 24.48
C SER A 218 27.12 1.93 24.88
N LYS A 219 27.18 1.65 26.19
CA LYS A 219 27.19 0.28 26.74
C LYS A 219 26.56 0.26 28.13
N ASN A 220 25.64 -0.67 28.39
CA ASN A 220 24.99 -0.89 29.70
C ASN A 220 24.44 0.40 30.35
N GLY A 221 23.81 1.28 29.56
CA GLY A 221 23.25 2.55 30.04
C GLY A 221 24.27 3.69 30.21
N PHE A 222 25.57 3.44 30.03
CA PHE A 222 26.59 4.48 29.98
C PHE A 222 26.74 5.01 28.55
N THR A 223 26.81 6.34 28.40
CA THR A 223 27.03 7.01 27.11
C THR A 223 28.19 7.98 27.21
N ALA A 224 29.19 7.82 26.34
CA ALA A 224 30.30 8.75 26.16
C ALA A 224 30.27 9.34 24.74
N SER A 225 30.65 10.61 24.59
CA SER A 225 30.76 11.25 23.28
C SER A 225 32.11 11.94 23.11
N THR A 226 32.65 11.91 21.89
CA THR A 226 33.90 12.60 21.54
C THR A 226 33.83 13.11 20.10
N LYS A 227 34.74 14.02 19.74
CA LYS A 227 34.85 14.54 18.38
C LYS A 227 35.78 13.67 17.54
N GLY A 228 35.45 13.52 16.28
CA GLY A 228 36.28 12.84 15.29
C GLY A 228 36.18 13.48 13.92
N VAL A 229 36.97 12.96 12.98
CA VAL A 229 36.94 13.31 11.57
C VAL A 229 36.61 12.06 10.77
N ALA A 230 35.57 12.12 9.93
CA ALA A 230 35.20 11.01 9.07
C ALA A 230 36.25 10.80 7.96
N LEU A 231 36.74 9.58 7.79
CA LEU A 231 37.68 9.23 6.72
C LEU A 231 36.96 8.75 5.46
N GLU A 232 35.70 8.33 5.62
CA GLU A 232 34.80 7.86 4.58
C GLU A 232 33.47 8.62 4.63
N GLN A 233 32.72 8.59 3.54
CA GLN A 233 31.34 9.06 3.52
C GLN A 233 30.39 7.91 3.89
N GLY A 234 29.23 8.24 4.48
CA GLY A 234 28.24 7.23 4.80
C GLY A 234 26.82 7.77 4.95
N THR A 235 25.86 6.94 4.59
CA THR A 235 24.43 7.16 4.81
C THR A 235 23.97 6.51 6.12
N ARG A 236 22.76 6.79 6.60
CA ARG A 236 22.26 6.25 7.88
C ARG A 236 22.35 4.71 7.91
N GLY A 237 22.98 4.17 8.95
CA GLY A 237 23.14 2.73 9.15
C GLY A 237 24.40 2.14 8.50
N GLU A 238 25.11 2.90 7.66
CA GLU A 238 26.38 2.46 7.10
C GLU A 238 27.52 2.60 8.12
N GLN A 239 28.44 1.64 8.08
CA GLN A 239 29.65 1.67 8.89
C GLN A 239 30.76 2.37 8.13
N ILE A 240 31.34 3.40 8.74
CA ILE A 240 32.42 4.21 8.18
C ILE A 240 33.63 4.25 9.11
N ASP A 241 34.80 4.44 8.51
CA ASP A 241 36.03 4.70 9.26
C ASP A 241 36.10 6.18 9.72
N VAL A 242 36.36 6.39 11.01
CA VAL A 242 36.42 7.71 11.65
C VAL A 242 37.68 7.81 12.49
N GLN A 243 38.40 8.93 12.40
CA GLN A 243 39.54 9.21 13.25
C GLN A 243 39.10 10.00 14.48
N ASN A 244 39.37 9.49 15.68
CA ASN A 244 39.12 10.21 16.92
C ASN A 244 40.09 11.39 17.06
N SER A 245 39.57 12.62 17.20
CA SER A 245 40.40 13.84 17.24
C SER A 245 41.26 13.93 18.51
N SER A 246 40.88 13.26 19.59
CA SER A 246 41.63 13.27 20.86
C SER A 246 42.76 12.25 20.92
N SER A 247 42.63 11.11 20.23
CA SER A 247 43.61 10.01 20.33
C SER A 247 44.32 9.68 19.02
N GLY A 248 43.86 10.23 17.89
CA GLY A 248 44.38 9.94 16.55
C GLY A 248 44.03 8.54 16.02
N LYS A 249 43.39 7.69 16.83
CA LYS A 249 43.03 6.31 16.44
C LYS A 249 41.87 6.30 15.45
N VAL A 250 41.96 5.40 14.46
CA VAL A 250 40.87 5.11 13.53
C VAL A 250 39.95 4.06 14.14
N ILE A 251 38.65 4.34 14.14
CA ILE A 251 37.60 3.49 14.68
C ILE A 251 36.50 3.30 13.63
N LYS A 252 35.87 2.13 13.67
CA LYS A 252 34.70 1.82 12.87
C LYS A 252 33.44 2.24 13.62
N ALA A 253 32.60 3.06 12.99
CA ALA A 253 31.38 3.56 13.61
C ALA A 253 30.22 3.58 12.59
N VAL A 254 29.01 3.36 13.07
CA VAL A 254 27.78 3.36 12.25
C VAL A 254 27.18 4.75 12.24
N VAL A 255 26.84 5.28 11.06
CA VAL A 255 26.22 6.60 10.91
C VAL A 255 24.79 6.57 11.46
N THR A 256 24.49 7.42 12.43
CA THR A 256 23.15 7.50 13.05
C THR A 256 22.38 8.75 12.61
N GLY A 257 23.09 9.82 12.27
CA GLY A 257 22.52 11.12 11.92
C GLY A 257 23.50 12.02 11.19
N LEU A 258 23.07 13.27 10.91
CA LEU A 258 23.92 14.27 10.27
C LEU A 258 25.14 14.55 11.14
N ASN A 259 26.34 14.24 10.63
CA ASN A 259 27.61 14.33 11.36
C ASN A 259 27.62 13.58 12.71
N GLN A 260 26.85 12.50 12.83
CA GLN A 260 26.75 11.68 14.05
C GLN A 260 27.00 10.20 13.72
N VAL A 261 27.88 9.58 14.51
CA VAL A 261 28.25 8.18 14.38
C VAL A 261 28.25 7.49 15.73
N GLN A 262 27.98 6.19 15.76
CA GLN A 262 27.95 5.38 16.97
C GLN A 262 28.85 4.16 16.83
N THR A 263 29.70 3.90 17.82
CA THR A 263 30.53 2.69 17.84
C THR A 263 29.71 1.50 18.34
N GLN A 264 29.86 0.34 17.69
CA GLN A 264 29.35 -0.93 18.22
C GLN A 264 30.46 -1.61 19.03
N PHE A 265 30.18 -1.96 20.29
CA PHE A 265 31.08 -2.70 21.19
C PHE A 265 30.67 -4.16 21.29
#